data_AF-A0A925DRE9-F1
#
_entry.id   AF-A0A925DRE9-F1
#
_cell.length_a   1.000
_cell.length_b   1.000
_cell.length_c   1.000
_cell.angle_alpha   90.00
_cell.angle_beta   90.00
_cell.angle_gamma   90.00
#
_symmetry.space_group_name_H-M   'P 1'
#
loop_
_entity.id
_entity.type
_entity.pdbx_description
1 polymer ?
#
loop_
_entity_poly.entity_id
_entity_poly.type
_entity_poly.pdbx_seq_one_letter_code
_entity_poly.pdbx_strand_id
1 'polypeptide(L)'
;RYGQIAFIGGGFSDGIHNILEAAVYGMPVLFGPNYYKFNEADLMISKGAAFSIKNENELFIELKSLLNDPEKLNSVSEKAAAFVKNSAGASDLVVSKIIYT
;
A
#
# COMPACT_ATOMS: atom_id res chain seq x y z
N ARG A 1 9.09 16.65 1.14
CA ARG A 1 8.85 15.19 1.24
C ARG A 1 10.21 14.51 1.14
N TYR A 2 10.53 13.54 2.00
CA TYR A 2 11.88 12.96 2.09
C TYR A 2 11.97 11.47 1.71
N GLY A 3 10.84 10.78 1.50
CA GLY A 3 10.81 9.36 1.12
C GLY A 3 10.21 9.14 -0.28
N GLN A 4 10.72 8.14 -1.01
CA GLN A 4 10.24 7.74 -2.34
C GLN A 4 9.48 6.41 -2.32
N ILE A 5 9.78 5.54 -1.35
CA ILE A 5 9.24 4.18 -1.21
C ILE A 5 9.10 3.92 0.30
N ALA A 6 8.05 3.21 0.71
CA ALA A 6 7.83 2.82 2.10
C ALA A 6 7.86 1.30 2.26
N PHE A 7 8.68 0.81 3.18
CA PHE A 7 8.61 -0.58 3.65
C PHE A 7 7.90 -0.63 5.01
N ILE A 8 6.82 -1.39 5.09
CA ILE A 8 5.97 -1.49 6.27
C ILE A 8 6.32 -2.78 7.02
N GLY A 9 6.72 -2.61 8.28
CA GLY A 9 7.09 -3.69 9.18
C GLY A 9 5.91 -4.60 9.59
N GLY A 10 6.25 -5.64 10.34
CA GLY A 10 5.30 -6.63 10.87
C GLY A 10 4.93 -7.75 9.88
N GLY A 11 5.01 -7.51 8.57
CA GLY A 11 4.62 -8.52 7.56
C GLY A 11 5.43 -9.83 7.57
N PHE A 12 6.50 -9.93 8.37
CA PHE A 12 7.25 -11.18 8.60
C PHE A 12 6.91 -11.85 9.95
N SER A 13 6.03 -11.25 10.74
CA SER A 13 5.51 -11.77 12.02
C SER A 13 3.98 -11.89 11.96
N ASP A 14 3.21 -11.22 12.82
CA ASP A 14 1.78 -11.49 13.05
C ASP A 14 0.81 -10.71 12.16
N GLY A 15 1.32 -9.83 11.29
CA GLY A 15 0.51 -8.92 10.49
C GLY A 15 1.27 -7.65 10.10
N ILE A 16 0.70 -6.83 9.20
CA ILE A 16 1.34 -5.57 8.78
C ILE A 16 0.88 -4.38 9.63
N HIS A 17 1.75 -3.38 9.78
CA HIS A 17 1.36 -2.07 10.30
C HIS A 17 0.52 -1.28 9.27
N ASN A 18 0.07 -0.08 9.64
CA ASN A 18 -0.83 0.72 8.83
C ASN A 18 -0.20 1.16 7.49
N ILE A 19 -0.64 0.53 6.40
CA ILE A 19 -0.18 0.82 5.03
C ILE A 19 -0.77 2.11 4.44
N LEU A 20 -1.91 2.57 4.96
CA LEU A 20 -2.61 3.74 4.41
C LEU A 20 -1.86 5.03 4.70
N GLU A 21 -1.16 5.11 5.83
CA GLU A 21 -0.34 6.29 6.17
C GLU A 21 0.72 6.56 5.10
N ALA A 22 1.44 5.53 4.65
CA ALA A 22 2.41 5.66 3.57
C ALA A 22 1.74 5.96 2.22
N ALA A 23 0.60 5.33 1.93
CA ALA A 23 -0.13 5.51 0.69
C ALA A 23 -0.74 6.91 0.54
N VAL A 24 -1.11 7.59 1.65
CA VAL A 24 -1.57 9.00 1.67
C VAL A 24 -0.51 9.92 1.09
N TYR A 25 0.77 9.63 1.34
CA TYR A 25 1.88 10.40 0.78
C TYR A 25 2.19 10.02 -0.68
N GLY A 26 1.45 9.08 -1.27
CA GLY A 26 1.66 8.59 -2.63
C GLY A 26 2.97 7.83 -2.78
N MET A 27 3.43 7.14 -1.73
CA MET A 27 4.61 6.28 -1.83
C MET A 27 4.18 4.87 -2.20
N PRO A 28 4.89 4.16 -3.10
CA PRO A 28 4.78 2.72 -3.23
C PRO A 28 5.00 2.04 -1.88
N VAL A 29 4.15 1.07 -1.56
CA VAL A 29 4.16 0.38 -0.28
C VAL A 29 4.64 -1.06 -0.47
N LEU A 30 5.65 -1.47 0.30
CA LEU A 30 6.14 -2.84 0.36
C LEU A 30 5.94 -3.39 1.76
N PHE A 31 5.62 -4.68 1.89
CA PHE A 31 5.49 -5.35 3.18
C PHE A 31 5.77 -6.86 3.07
N GLY A 32 5.99 -7.52 4.20
CA GLY A 32 6.19 -8.98 4.24
C GLY A 32 4.92 -9.79 3.92
N PRO A 33 5.03 -11.12 3.73
CA PRO A 33 3.94 -11.94 3.19
C PRO A 33 2.74 -12.15 4.13
N ASN A 34 2.89 -11.86 5.42
CA ASN A 34 1.85 -12.07 6.42
C ASN A 34 0.92 -10.84 6.50
N TYR A 35 0.09 -10.64 5.47
CA TYR A 35 -0.88 -9.53 5.39
C TYR A 35 -2.34 -9.98 5.27
N TYR A 36 -2.61 -11.29 5.35
CA TYR A 36 -3.92 -11.90 5.07
C TYR A 36 -5.09 -11.41 5.95
N LYS A 37 -4.81 -10.69 7.04
CA LYS A 37 -5.82 -10.08 7.91
C LYS A 37 -6.26 -8.68 7.45
N PHE A 38 -5.65 -8.16 6.37
CA PHE A 38 -5.76 -6.76 5.95
C PHE A 38 -6.27 -6.68 4.52
N ASN A 39 -7.59 -6.52 4.35
CA ASN A 39 -8.24 -6.45 3.05
C ASN A 39 -7.68 -5.31 2.17
N GLU A 40 -7.23 -4.21 2.79
CA GLU A 40 -6.60 -3.09 2.10
C GLU A 40 -5.31 -3.51 1.40
N ALA A 41 -4.54 -4.44 1.97
CA ALA A 41 -3.32 -4.93 1.35
C ALA A 41 -3.61 -5.73 0.08
N ASP A 42 -4.59 -6.64 0.12
CA ASP A 42 -5.05 -7.37 -1.07
C ASP A 42 -5.55 -6.43 -2.17
N LEU A 43 -6.32 -5.41 -1.79
CA LEU A 43 -6.85 -4.42 -2.74
C LEU A 43 -5.74 -3.54 -3.33
N MET A 44 -4.76 -3.13 -2.53
CA MET A 44 -3.61 -2.37 -3.04
C MET A 44 -2.74 -3.20 -3.97
N ILE A 45 -2.47 -4.48 -3.64
CA ILE A 45 -1.73 -5.39 -4.52
C ILE A 45 -2.47 -5.58 -5.84
N SER A 46 -3.77 -5.86 -5.81
CA SER A 46 -4.57 -6.08 -7.04
C SER A 46 -4.64 -4.85 -7.94
N LYS A 47 -4.51 -3.64 -7.37
CA LYS A 47 -4.42 -2.38 -8.12
C LYS A 47 -2.98 -2.01 -8.54
N GLY A 48 -1.99 -2.81 -8.17
CA GLY A 48 -0.57 -2.53 -8.42
C GLY A 48 -0.07 -1.30 -7.67
N ALA A 49 -0.64 -1.01 -6.50
CA ALA A 49 -0.29 0.09 -5.61
C ALA A 49 0.64 -0.35 -4.45
N ALA A 50 0.79 -1.66 -4.23
CA ALA A 50 1.65 -2.23 -3.20
C ALA A 50 2.23 -3.58 -3.62
N PHE A 51 3.29 -4.02 -2.92
CA PHE A 51 3.97 -5.28 -3.17
C PHE A 51 4.17 -6.09 -1.88
N SER A 52 3.80 -7.36 -1.93
CA SER A 52 4.15 -8.34 -0.89
C SER A 52 5.50 -8.98 -1.22
N ILE A 53 6.42 -8.95 -0.26
CA ILE A 53 7.80 -9.38 -0.41
C ILE A 53 8.08 -10.57 0.51
N LYS A 54 8.50 -11.71 -0.02
CA LYS A 54 8.69 -12.94 0.77
C LYS A 54 10.07 -13.08 1.39
N ASN A 55 11.07 -12.40 0.84
CA ASN A 55 12.47 -12.53 1.25
C ASN A 55 13.31 -11.33 0.77
N GLU A 56 14.56 -11.30 1.23
CA GLU A 56 15.53 -10.23 0.90
C GLU A 56 15.79 -10.09 -0.61
N ASN A 57 15.85 -11.19 -1.35
CA ASN A 57 16.08 -11.15 -2.79
C ASN A 57 14.92 -10.46 -3.53
N GLU A 58 13.68 -10.80 -3.18
CA GLU A 58 12.49 -10.13 -3.73
C GLU A 58 12.47 -8.64 -3.37
N LEU A 59 12.84 -8.28 -2.14
CA LEU A 59 12.95 -6.88 -1.73
C LEU A 59 13.92 -6.12 -2.62
N PHE A 60 15.11 -6.69 -2.83
CA PHE A 60 16.16 -6.07 -3.61
C PHE A 60 15.77 -5.92 -5.08
N ILE A 61 15.12 -6.94 -5.66
CA ILE A 61 14.63 -6.90 -7.04
C ILE A 61 13.57 -5.80 -7.20
N GLU A 62 12.58 -5.74 -6.30
CA GLU A 62 11.50 -4.76 -6.41
C GLU A 62 12.00 -3.33 -6.17
N LEU A 63 12.86 -3.12 -5.17
CA LEU A 63 13.50 -1.82 -4.93
C LEU A 63 14.32 -1.37 -6.14
N LYS A 64 15.13 -2.25 -6.73
CA LYS A 64 15.86 -1.92 -7.96
C LYS A 64 14.93 -1.59 -9.12
N SER A 65 13.85 -2.35 -9.28
CA SER A 65 12.88 -2.11 -10.34
C SER A 65 12.19 -0.75 -10.18
N LEU A 66 11.85 -0.33 -8.97
CA LEU A 66 11.24 0.97 -8.70
C LEU A 66 12.25 2.11 -8.81
N LEU A 67 13.47 1.94 -8.28
CA LEU A 67 14.47 3.01 -8.25
C LEU A 67 15.13 3.26 -9.62
N ASN A 68 15.22 2.25 -10.48
CA ASN A 68 15.82 2.38 -11.81
C ASN A 68 14.81 2.74 -12.91
N ASP A 69 13.52 2.75 -12.60
CA ASP A 69 12.44 3.07 -13.54
C ASP A 69 11.54 4.18 -12.95
N PRO A 70 11.84 5.46 -13.24
CA PRO A 70 11.06 6.59 -12.76
C PRO A 70 9.59 6.56 -13.20
N GLU A 71 9.28 5.99 -14.38
CA GLU A 71 7.92 5.88 -14.88
C GLU A 71 7.14 4.85 -14.06
N LYS A 72 7.74 3.68 -13.80
CA LYS A 72 7.16 2.67 -12.90
C LYS A 72 6.94 3.25 -11.51
N LEU A 73 7.94 3.92 -10.94
CA LEU A 73 7.84 4.55 -9.62
C LEU A 73 6.67 5.54 -9.57
N ASN A 74 6.57 6.44 -10.56
CA ASN A 74 5.49 7.42 -10.61
C ASN A 74 4.12 6.74 -10.78
N SER A 75 4.00 5.75 -11.66
CA SER A 75 2.76 5.00 -11.87
C SER A 75 2.27 4.33 -10.59
N VAL A 76 3.16 3.68 -9.84
CA VAL A 76 2.80 3.03 -8.58
C VAL A 76 2.45 4.07 -7.50
N SER A 77 3.20 5.17 -7.45
CA SER A 77 2.96 6.29 -6.54
C SER A 77 1.56 6.91 -6.73
N GLU A 78 1.18 7.13 -7.99
CA GLU A 78 -0.15 7.61 -8.37
C GLU A 78 -1.25 6.61 -7.99
N LYS A 79 -1.04 5.31 -8.21
CA LYS A 79 -1.97 4.26 -7.82
C LYS A 79 -2.16 4.19 -6.30
N ALA A 80 -1.08 4.33 -5.52
CA ALA A 80 -1.14 4.36 -4.07
C ALA A 80 -1.94 5.58 -3.56
N ALA A 81 -1.65 6.78 -4.09
CA ALA A 81 -2.41 7.99 -3.74
C ALA A 81 -3.89 7.88 -4.16
N ALA A 82 -4.17 7.37 -5.35
CA ALA A 82 -5.51 7.17 -5.87
C ALA A 82 -6.30 6.15 -5.03
N PHE A 83 -5.64 5.10 -4.55
CA PHE A 83 -6.28 4.12 -3.66
C PHE A 83 -6.84 4.78 -2.41
N VAL A 84 -6.04 5.58 -1.71
CA VAL A 84 -6.48 6.30 -0.50
C VAL A 84 -7.58 7.30 -0.84
N LYS A 85 -7.41 8.09 -1.89
CA LYS A 85 -8.40 9.09 -2.30
C LYS A 85 -9.77 8.46 -2.60
N ASN A 86 -9.79 7.30 -3.26
CA ASN A 86 -11.01 6.58 -3.59
C ASN A 86 -11.62 5.85 -2.38
N SER A 87 -10.81 5.51 -1.38
CA SER A 87 -11.26 4.87 -0.14
C SER A 87 -11.75 5.88 0.91
N ALA A 88 -11.38 7.17 0.79
CA ALA A 88 -11.70 8.21 1.78
C ALA A 88 -13.21 8.46 1.99
N GLY A 89 -14.07 8.09 1.04
CA GLY A 89 -15.53 8.23 1.17
C GLY A 89 -16.25 7.06 1.87
N ALA A 90 -15.51 6.00 2.24
CA ALA A 90 -16.11 4.81 2.85
C ALA A 90 -16.71 5.11 4.24
N SER A 91 -16.09 6.00 5.02
CA SER A 91 -16.58 6.38 6.35
C SER A 91 -17.95 7.07 6.29
N ASP A 92 -18.15 8.00 5.36
CA ASP A 92 -19.43 8.70 5.18
C ASP A 92 -20.56 7.75 4.75
N LEU A 93 -20.23 6.75 3.92
CA LEU A 93 -21.17 5.70 3.52
C LEU A 93 -21.61 4.82 4.70
N VAL A 94 -20.68 4.45 5.58
CA VAL A 94 -21.01 3.66 6.78
C VAL A 94 -21.87 4.48 7.74
N VAL A 95 -21.49 5.74 7.99
CA VAL A 95 -22.24 6.64 8.88
C VAL A 95 -23.65 6.90 8.36
N SER A 96 -23.81 7.19 7.08
CA SER A 96 -25.15 7.36 6.48
C SER A 96 -26.00 6.10 6.63
N LYS A 97 -25.43 4.91 6.45
CA LYS A 97 -26.18 3.65 6.60
C LYS A 97 -26.62 3.39 8.06
N ILE A 98 -25.86 3.86 9.04
CA ILE A 98 -26.21 3.75 10.47
C ILE A 98 -27.24 4.82 10.89
N ILE A 99 -27.11 6.06 10.40
CA ILE A 99 -28.00 7.17 10.77
C ILE A 99 -29.39 7.04 10.13
N TYR A 100 -29.49 6.45 8.93
CA TYR A 100 -30.74 6.27 8.21
C TYR A 100 -31.34 4.86 8.31
N THR A 101 -30.90 4.06 9.30
CA THR A 101 -31.57 2.82 9.74
C THR A 101 -32.30 3.09 11.05
#